data_AF-A0A9Q7UD94-F1
#
_entry.id   AF-A0A9Q7UD94-F1
#
_cell.length_a   1.000
_cell.length_b   1.000
_cell.length_c   1.000
_cell.angle_alpha   90.00
_cell.angle_beta   90.00
_cell.angle_gamma   90.00
#
_symmetry.space_group_name_H-M   'P 1'
#
loop_
_entity.id
_entity.type
_entity.pdbx_description
1 polymer ?
#
loop_
_entity_poly.entity_id
_entity_poly.type
_entity_poly.pdbx_seq_one_letter_code
_entity_poly.pdbx_strand_id
1 'polypeptide(L)'
;MHAVAPREVGVAIPVQVVPSTASAQATTIDNLRIYLVSSRKHAGKFVLPKGGVEPGETSQQAAVRELWEEAGLIVEARPSSSGSISRATPGLLAEDDHKPHKKSPASDAKQPGFVPRARYTGHEVLIAKDGIKDNWPESHERQRQAFSISEAEKQLEWRKDVHNIFKKWAANIPAGETQTHHRKS
;
A
#
# COMPACT_ATOMS: atom_id res chain seq x y z
N MET A 1 -17.18 10.45 28.74
CA MET A 1 -16.21 11.16 27.86
C MET A 1 -15.83 10.19 26.76
N HIS A 2 -16.02 10.53 25.47
CA HIS A 2 -15.50 9.66 24.40
C HIS A 2 -13.96 9.70 24.43
N ALA A 3 -13.33 8.53 24.48
CA ALA A 3 -11.88 8.43 24.37
C ALA A 3 -11.42 9.03 23.04
N VAL A 4 -10.39 9.87 23.06
CA VAL A 4 -9.80 10.43 21.85
C VAL A 4 -9.00 9.32 21.17
N ALA A 5 -9.34 9.02 19.92
CA ALA A 5 -8.69 7.98 19.12
C ALA A 5 -8.18 8.56 17.79
N PRO A 6 -7.13 7.98 17.20
CA PRO A 6 -6.70 8.35 15.87
C PRO A 6 -7.77 8.05 14.82
N ARG A 7 -7.76 8.79 13.72
CA ARG A 7 -8.51 8.41 12.53
C ARG A 7 -7.83 7.21 11.86
N GLU A 8 -8.57 6.15 11.60
CA GLU A 8 -8.06 4.99 10.87
C GLU A 8 -8.00 5.29 9.36
N VAL A 9 -6.92 4.85 8.71
CA VAL A 9 -6.66 5.07 7.28
C VAL A 9 -6.17 3.78 6.63
N GLY A 10 -6.88 3.32 5.59
CA GLY A 10 -6.41 2.24 4.73
C GLY A 10 -5.45 2.79 3.67
N VAL A 11 -4.32 2.11 3.46
CA VAL A 11 -3.33 2.43 2.42
C VAL A 11 -3.21 1.23 1.48
N ALA A 12 -3.56 1.40 0.21
CA ALA A 12 -3.41 0.34 -0.78
C ALA A 12 -1.95 0.30 -1.27
N ILE A 13 -1.37 -0.90 -1.31
CA ILE A 13 -0.11 -1.20 -2.00
C ILE A 13 -0.50 -1.99 -3.25
N PRO A 14 -0.71 -1.31 -4.40
CA PRO A 14 -1.30 -1.95 -5.56
C PRO A 14 -0.22 -2.62 -6.39
N VAL A 15 -0.33 -3.94 -6.57
CA VAL A 15 0.69 -4.76 -7.23
C VAL A 15 0.10 -5.46 -8.43
N GLN A 16 0.72 -5.30 -9.60
CA GLN A 16 0.44 -6.11 -10.76
C GLN A 16 1.65 -6.99 -11.08
N VAL A 17 1.41 -8.28 -11.27
CA VAL A 17 2.40 -9.21 -11.82
C VAL A 17 2.33 -9.12 -13.34
N VAL A 18 3.36 -8.58 -13.97
CA VAL A 18 3.46 -8.48 -15.43
C VAL A 18 4.13 -9.75 -15.95
N PRO A 19 3.58 -10.42 -16.97
CA PRO A 19 4.22 -11.60 -17.55
C PRO A 19 5.63 -11.26 -18.06
N SER A 20 6.63 -12.04 -17.63
CA SER A 20 7.93 -12.03 -18.29
C SER A 20 7.86 -12.86 -19.56
N THR A 21 8.58 -12.45 -20.61
CA THR A 21 8.73 -13.23 -21.85
C THR A 21 9.54 -14.51 -21.67
N ALA A 22 10.21 -14.68 -20.51
CA ALA A 22 10.92 -15.89 -20.15
C ALA A 22 9.97 -16.98 -19.62
N SER A 23 10.21 -18.23 -20.03
CA SER A 23 9.35 -19.42 -19.90
C SER A 23 9.10 -19.96 -18.47
N ALA A 24 9.20 -19.13 -17.43
CA ALA A 24 8.91 -19.52 -16.05
C ALA A 24 7.86 -18.59 -15.42
N GLN A 25 6.70 -19.18 -15.06
CA GLN A 25 5.57 -18.57 -14.34
C GLN A 25 5.88 -18.05 -12.91
N ALA A 26 7.15 -17.85 -12.53
CA ALA A 26 7.51 -17.41 -11.19
C ALA A 26 7.33 -15.89 -11.03
N THR A 27 6.65 -15.47 -9.96
CA THR A 27 6.65 -14.06 -9.52
C THR A 27 8.06 -13.68 -9.08
N THR A 28 8.65 -12.66 -9.71
CA THR A 28 9.97 -12.12 -9.36
C THR A 28 9.85 -10.63 -9.13
N ILE A 29 10.73 -10.04 -8.32
CA ILE A 29 10.70 -8.61 -8.02
C ILE A 29 10.70 -7.76 -9.32
N ASP A 30 11.40 -8.19 -10.36
CA ASP A 30 11.51 -7.49 -11.64
C ASP A 30 10.21 -7.48 -12.45
N ASN A 31 9.32 -8.45 -12.20
CA ASN A 31 8.04 -8.57 -12.90
C ASN A 31 6.89 -7.90 -12.15
N LEU A 32 7.16 -7.29 -10.99
CA LEU A 32 6.18 -6.54 -10.22
C LEU A 32 6.11 -5.08 -10.65
N ARG A 33 4.88 -4.58 -10.82
CA ARG A 33 4.59 -3.17 -11.03
C ARG A 33 3.73 -2.63 -9.90
N ILE A 34 4.18 -1.51 -9.35
CA ILE A 34 3.53 -0.80 -8.27
C ILE A 34 2.87 0.45 -8.84
N TYR A 35 1.59 0.65 -8.54
CA TYR A 35 0.86 1.82 -9.00
C TYR A 35 0.79 2.88 -7.90
N LEU A 36 1.19 4.10 -8.25
CA LEU A 36 1.05 5.27 -7.40
C LEU A 36 0.12 6.29 -8.06
N VAL A 37 -0.41 7.21 -7.26
CA VAL A 37 -1.21 8.35 -7.73
C VAL A 37 -0.53 9.68 -7.40
N SER A 38 -0.73 10.69 -8.23
CA SER A 38 -0.22 12.04 -7.98
C SER A 38 -0.88 12.65 -6.73
N SER A 39 -0.10 13.40 -5.96
CA SER A 39 -0.58 14.12 -4.78
C SER A 39 -1.32 15.40 -5.16
N ARG A 40 -2.59 15.53 -4.71
CA ARG A 40 -3.39 16.77 -4.85
C ARG A 40 -2.76 17.98 -4.17
N LYS A 41 -1.98 17.77 -3.09
CA LYS A 41 -1.43 18.84 -2.26
C LYS A 41 0.02 19.18 -2.57
N HIS A 42 0.72 18.30 -3.26
CA HIS A 42 2.16 18.44 -3.50
C HIS A 42 2.44 18.11 -4.97
N ALA A 43 2.48 19.14 -5.81
CA ALA A 43 2.71 19.00 -7.24
C ALA A 43 4.01 18.22 -7.54
N GLY A 44 3.96 17.34 -8.53
CA GLY A 44 5.10 16.50 -8.93
C GLY A 44 5.47 15.40 -7.92
N LYS A 45 4.66 15.16 -6.88
CA LYS A 45 4.86 14.07 -5.92
C LYS A 45 3.84 12.96 -6.12
N PHE A 46 4.27 11.72 -5.95
CA PHE A 46 3.41 10.53 -5.98
C PHE A 46 3.21 9.95 -4.58
N VAL A 47 2.11 9.24 -4.37
CA VAL A 47 1.77 8.57 -3.11
C VAL A 47 0.98 7.30 -3.39
N LEU A 48 0.95 6.38 -2.43
CA LEU A 48 0.01 5.26 -2.46
C LEU A 48 -1.43 5.75 -2.30
N PRO A 49 -2.42 5.15 -3.00
CA PRO A 49 -3.83 5.42 -2.78
C PRO A 49 -4.21 5.13 -1.33
N LYS A 50 -4.94 6.05 -0.70
CA LYS A 50 -5.29 5.91 0.71
C LYS A 50 -6.42 6.84 1.14
N GLY A 51 -7.19 6.39 2.13
CA GLY A 51 -8.25 7.21 2.70
C GLY A 51 -8.80 6.71 4.02
N GLY A 52 -9.68 7.52 4.59
CA GLY A 52 -10.25 7.24 5.91
C GLY A 52 -11.14 6.01 5.87
N VAL A 53 -11.10 5.24 6.96
CA VAL A 53 -12.03 4.13 7.17
C VAL A 53 -13.41 4.69 7.53
N GLU A 54 -14.44 4.26 6.80
CA GLU A 54 -15.82 4.66 7.05
C GLU A 54 -16.53 3.75 8.08
N PRO A 55 -17.67 4.17 8.66
CA PRO A 55 -18.43 3.34 9.59
C PRO A 55 -18.83 1.99 8.97
N GLY A 56 -18.48 0.89 9.66
CA GLY A 56 -18.75 -0.47 9.17
C GLY A 56 -17.71 -0.99 8.16
N GLU A 57 -16.72 -0.18 7.81
CA GLU A 57 -15.63 -0.54 6.90
C GLU A 57 -14.40 -0.99 7.69
N THR A 58 -13.65 -1.96 7.13
CA THR A 58 -12.29 -2.31 7.59
C THR A 58 -11.25 -1.44 6.88
N SER A 59 -10.04 -1.34 7.43
CA SER A 59 -8.96 -0.62 6.74
C SER A 59 -8.60 -1.22 5.37
N GLN A 60 -8.82 -2.53 5.18
CA GLN A 60 -8.64 -3.20 3.90
C GLN A 60 -9.71 -2.78 2.88
N GLN A 61 -10.99 -2.75 3.29
CA GLN A 61 -12.08 -2.28 2.42
C GLN A 61 -11.87 -0.82 2.02
N ALA A 62 -11.44 0.03 2.96
CA ALA A 62 -11.10 1.42 2.69
C ALA A 62 -9.98 1.53 1.66
N ALA A 63 -8.91 0.73 1.80
CA ALA A 63 -7.82 0.71 0.83
C ALA A 63 -8.30 0.30 -0.57
N VAL A 64 -9.18 -0.69 -0.69
CA VAL A 64 -9.75 -1.14 -1.98
C VAL A 64 -10.67 -0.09 -2.60
N ARG A 65 -11.51 0.58 -1.80
CA ARG A 65 -12.37 1.67 -2.27
C ARG A 65 -11.55 2.83 -2.83
N GLU A 66 -10.56 3.29 -2.07
CA GLU A 66 -9.68 4.40 -2.44
C GLU A 66 -8.80 4.04 -3.64
N LEU A 67 -8.41 2.76 -3.77
CA LEU A 67 -7.72 2.25 -4.95
C LEU A 67 -8.55 2.42 -6.23
N TRP A 68 -9.85 2.17 -6.17
CA TRP A 68 -10.76 2.44 -7.27
C TRP A 68 -10.96 3.94 -7.51
N GLU A 69 -11.24 4.71 -6.46
CA GLU A 69 -11.58 6.13 -6.56
C GLU A 69 -10.39 6.98 -7.02
N GLU A 70 -9.22 6.83 -6.38
CA GLU A 70 -8.05 7.65 -6.66
C GLU A 70 -7.26 7.15 -7.87
N ALA A 71 -7.24 5.83 -8.09
CA ALA A 71 -6.37 5.22 -9.09
C ALA A 71 -7.09 4.46 -10.20
N GLY A 72 -8.40 4.21 -10.14
CA GLY A 72 -9.09 3.46 -11.20
C GLY A 72 -8.62 2.01 -11.36
N LEU A 73 -8.17 1.40 -10.26
CA LEU A 73 -7.63 0.04 -10.25
C LEU A 73 -8.60 -0.93 -9.57
N ILE A 74 -8.80 -2.09 -10.18
CA ILE A 74 -9.70 -3.14 -9.71
C ILE A 74 -8.89 -4.30 -9.16
N VAL A 75 -9.28 -4.76 -7.97
CA VAL A 75 -8.69 -5.91 -7.29
C VAL A 75 -8.94 -7.21 -8.07
N GLU A 76 -7.97 -8.11 -8.06
CA GLU A 76 -8.12 -9.46 -8.59
C GLU A 76 -9.15 -10.26 -7.79
N ALA A 77 -10.17 -10.79 -8.45
CA ALA A 77 -11.24 -11.57 -7.81
C ALA A 77 -10.84 -13.01 -7.42
N ARG A 78 -9.54 -13.38 -7.52
CA ARG A 78 -9.11 -14.78 -7.44
C ARG A 78 -9.38 -15.41 -6.07
N PRO A 79 -9.73 -16.72 -6.03
CA PRO A 79 -9.81 -17.48 -4.80
C PRO A 79 -8.43 -17.60 -4.15
N SER A 80 -8.44 -17.78 -2.83
CA SER A 80 -7.37 -17.64 -1.83
C SER A 80 -6.06 -18.45 -2.02
N SER A 81 -5.85 -19.10 -3.18
CA SER A 81 -4.68 -19.96 -3.46
C SER A 81 -3.47 -19.22 -4.05
N SER A 82 -3.64 -18.00 -4.57
CA SER A 82 -2.52 -17.12 -4.88
C SER A 82 -2.21 -16.31 -3.62
N GLY A 83 -1.37 -16.87 -2.74
CA GLY A 83 -0.99 -16.20 -1.49
C GLY A 83 -0.38 -14.81 -1.71
N SER A 84 -0.34 -14.00 -0.65
CA SER A 84 0.29 -12.68 -0.68
C SER A 84 1.74 -12.77 -1.19
N ILE A 85 2.14 -11.78 -2.00
CA ILE A 85 3.51 -11.67 -2.53
C ILE A 85 4.47 -11.35 -1.38
N SER A 86 4.09 -10.44 -0.50
CA SER A 86 4.81 -10.13 0.73
C SER A 86 4.29 -10.96 1.90
N ARG A 87 5.20 -11.37 2.80
CA ARG A 87 4.87 -12.00 4.08
C ARG A 87 4.52 -10.98 5.18
N ALA A 88 4.48 -9.69 4.86
CA ALA A 88 4.15 -8.65 5.82
C ALA A 88 2.69 -8.77 6.29
N THR A 89 2.49 -8.76 7.61
CA THR A 89 1.16 -8.75 8.20
C THR A 89 0.63 -7.32 8.32
N PRO A 90 -0.70 -7.11 8.36
CA PRO A 90 -1.27 -5.77 8.57
C PRO A 90 -0.73 -5.05 9.82
N GLY A 91 -0.45 -5.80 10.90
CA GLY A 91 0.15 -5.23 12.12
C GLY A 91 1.58 -4.71 11.91
N LEU A 92 2.38 -5.36 11.05
CA LEU A 92 3.70 -4.85 10.68
C LEU A 92 3.57 -3.59 9.82
N LEU A 93 2.54 -3.53 8.97
CA LEU A 93 2.26 -2.44 8.04
C LEU A 93 1.43 -1.30 8.65
N ALA A 94 1.35 -1.23 9.98
CA ALA A 94 0.72 -0.12 10.69
C ALA A 94 1.75 0.97 11.06
N GLU A 95 1.42 2.23 10.79
CA GLU A 95 2.23 3.42 11.14
C GLU A 95 1.34 4.53 11.68
N ASP A 96 1.76 5.16 12.78
CA ASP A 96 1.05 6.28 13.39
C ASP A 96 1.56 7.63 12.83
N ASP A 97 0.65 8.57 12.59
CA ASP A 97 0.99 9.93 12.17
C ASP A 97 1.76 10.65 13.28
N HIS A 98 2.90 11.24 12.94
CA HIS A 98 3.69 12.06 13.86
C HIS A 98 2.93 13.31 14.35
N LYS A 99 1.89 13.76 13.65
CA LYS A 99 1.09 14.92 14.06
C LYS A 99 0.06 14.51 15.11
N PRO A 100 -0.18 15.34 16.14
CA PRO A 100 -1.21 15.06 17.14
C PRO A 100 -2.62 15.16 16.55
N HIS A 101 -3.53 14.34 17.07
CA HIS A 101 -4.96 14.54 16.89
C HIS A 101 -5.37 15.92 17.45
N LYS A 102 -6.39 16.56 16.88
CA LYS A 102 -6.84 17.91 17.29
C LYS A 102 -7.19 17.99 18.78
N LYS A 103 -7.65 16.86 19.36
CA LYS A 103 -8.00 16.71 20.78
C LYS A 103 -6.95 15.91 21.57
N SER A 104 -5.75 15.74 21.02
CA SER A 104 -4.67 15.03 21.72
C SER A 104 -4.30 15.78 23.01
N PRO A 105 -4.25 15.09 24.16
CA PRO A 105 -3.75 15.66 25.42
C PRO A 105 -2.31 16.18 25.36
N ALA A 106 -1.50 15.66 24.43
CA ALA A 106 -0.11 16.06 24.25
C ALA A 106 0.20 16.39 22.78
N SER A 107 1.18 17.27 22.56
CA SER A 107 1.61 17.70 21.21
C SER A 107 2.84 16.95 20.69
N ASP A 108 3.65 16.37 21.57
CA ASP A 108 4.84 15.57 21.24
C ASP A 108 4.53 14.07 21.34
N ALA A 109 4.91 13.31 20.32
CA ALA A 109 4.72 11.85 20.25
C ALA A 109 5.34 11.07 21.41
N LYS A 110 6.32 11.64 22.12
CA LYS A 110 7.00 11.01 23.25
C LYS A 110 6.31 11.25 24.60
N GLN A 111 5.34 12.16 24.65
CA GLN A 111 4.67 12.52 25.89
C GLN A 111 3.53 11.54 26.23
N PRO A 112 3.33 11.20 27.51
CA PRO A 112 2.18 10.41 27.95
C PRO A 112 0.87 11.04 27.50
N GLY A 113 -0.04 10.22 26.98
CA GLY A 113 -1.35 10.68 26.51
C GLY A 113 -1.35 11.29 25.10
N PHE A 114 -0.23 11.27 24.37
CA PHE A 114 -0.24 11.62 22.95
C PHE A 114 -1.17 10.68 22.16
N VAL A 115 -2.04 11.27 21.34
CA VAL A 115 -2.88 10.55 20.40
C VAL A 115 -2.51 11.01 18.98
N PRO A 116 -2.08 10.10 18.09
CA PRO A 116 -1.73 10.45 16.72
C PRO A 116 -2.96 10.91 15.96
N ARG A 117 -2.76 11.78 14.96
CA ARG A 117 -3.84 12.31 14.13
C ARG A 117 -4.52 11.22 13.31
N ALA A 118 -3.73 10.26 12.85
CA ALA A 118 -4.20 9.12 12.09
C ALA A 118 -3.33 7.90 12.35
N ARG A 119 -3.90 6.72 12.15
CA ARG A 119 -3.19 5.45 12.06
C ARG A 119 -3.36 4.91 10.64
N TYR A 120 -2.26 4.71 9.95
CA TYR A 120 -2.21 4.18 8.60
C TYR A 120 -1.98 2.68 8.66
N THR A 121 -2.75 1.88 7.93
CA THR A 121 -2.53 0.44 7.79
C THR A 121 -2.38 0.09 6.31
N GLY A 122 -1.23 -0.47 5.94
CA GLY A 122 -0.95 -0.94 4.58
C GLY A 122 -1.59 -2.27 4.25
N HIS A 123 -2.12 -2.39 3.04
CA HIS A 123 -2.74 -3.60 2.50
C HIS A 123 -2.20 -3.86 1.10
N GLU A 124 -1.59 -5.03 0.90
CA GLU A 124 -1.26 -5.52 -0.45
C GLU A 124 -2.55 -5.79 -1.22
N VAL A 125 -2.66 -5.23 -2.43
CA VAL A 125 -3.81 -5.45 -3.31
C VAL A 125 -3.31 -5.88 -4.68
N LEU A 126 -3.61 -7.12 -5.06
CA LEU A 126 -3.32 -7.62 -6.40
C LEU A 126 -4.30 -7.00 -7.39
N ILE A 127 -3.75 -6.46 -8.48
CA ILE A 127 -4.53 -5.84 -9.56
C ILE A 127 -4.94 -6.91 -10.57
N ALA A 128 -6.23 -6.95 -10.92
CA ALA A 128 -6.73 -7.84 -11.95
C ALA A 128 -6.03 -7.58 -13.30
N LYS A 129 -5.90 -8.62 -14.14
CA LYS A 129 -5.23 -8.52 -15.45
C LYS A 129 -5.81 -7.40 -16.33
N ASP A 130 -7.12 -7.21 -16.29
CA ASP A 130 -7.91 -6.17 -16.96
C ASP A 130 -8.43 -5.10 -15.97
N GLY A 131 -7.80 -5.02 -14.79
CA GLY A 131 -8.21 -4.18 -13.68
C GLY A 131 -7.79 -2.72 -13.80
N ILE A 132 -7.13 -2.34 -14.88
CA ILE A 132 -6.70 -0.96 -15.13
C ILE A 132 -7.78 -0.27 -15.95
N LYS A 133 -8.47 0.72 -15.37
CA LYS A 133 -9.52 1.47 -16.09
C LYS A 133 -9.01 2.83 -16.55
N ASP A 134 -9.51 3.25 -17.72
CA ASP A 134 -9.20 4.55 -18.34
C ASP A 134 -10.10 5.67 -17.82
N ASN A 135 -11.30 5.32 -17.36
CA ASN A 135 -12.25 6.23 -16.72
C ASN A 135 -12.42 5.80 -15.27
N TRP A 136 -12.15 6.70 -14.33
CA TRP A 136 -12.29 6.48 -12.90
C TRP A 136 -12.65 7.78 -12.16
N PRO A 137 -13.18 7.70 -10.93
CA PRO A 137 -13.80 8.86 -10.25
C PRO A 137 -12.90 10.08 -10.11
N GLU A 138 -11.65 9.93 -9.65
CA GLU A 138 -10.73 11.06 -9.47
C GLU A 138 -9.76 11.26 -10.67
N SER A 139 -10.05 10.76 -11.87
CA SER A 139 -9.10 10.82 -13.00
C SER A 139 -8.71 12.23 -13.44
N HIS A 140 -9.52 13.22 -13.07
CA HIS A 140 -9.30 14.63 -13.38
C HIS A 140 -8.45 15.34 -12.31
N GLU A 141 -8.36 14.75 -11.12
CA GLU A 141 -7.59 15.28 -9.98
C GLU A 141 -6.27 14.53 -9.76
N ARG A 142 -6.19 13.30 -10.29
CA ARG A 142 -5.11 12.35 -10.04
C ARG A 142 -4.58 11.79 -11.34
N GLN A 143 -3.27 11.63 -11.38
CA GLN A 143 -2.59 10.83 -12.42
C GLN A 143 -2.09 9.54 -11.79
N ARG A 144 -2.41 8.40 -12.40
CA ARG A 144 -1.87 7.08 -12.02
C ARG A 144 -0.64 6.78 -12.85
N GLN A 145 0.41 6.24 -12.23
CA GLN A 145 1.60 5.74 -12.93
C GLN A 145 2.12 4.45 -12.29
N ALA A 146 2.64 3.56 -13.13
CA ALA A 146 3.28 2.30 -12.72
C ALA A 146 4.80 2.48 -12.57
N PHE A 147 5.37 1.85 -11.56
CA PHE A 147 6.79 1.90 -11.21
C PHE A 147 7.30 0.49 -10.88
N SER A 148 8.61 0.26 -11.00
CA SER A 148 9.26 -0.86 -10.28
C SER A 148 9.22 -0.64 -8.77
N ILE A 149 9.53 -1.66 -7.97
CA ILE A 149 9.59 -1.52 -6.50
C ILE A 149 10.57 -0.43 -6.06
N SER A 150 11.78 -0.41 -6.65
CA SER A 150 12.82 0.57 -6.29
C SER A 150 12.44 2.00 -6.68
N GLU A 151 11.84 2.19 -7.86
CA GLU A 151 11.34 3.51 -8.27
C GLU A 151 10.17 3.96 -7.39
N ALA A 152 9.26 3.06 -7.03
CA ALA A 152 8.14 3.37 -6.14
C ALA A 152 8.63 3.79 -4.74
N GLU A 153 9.60 3.08 -4.17
CA GLU A 153 10.23 3.48 -2.89
C GLU A 153 10.76 4.91 -2.96
N LYS A 154 11.54 5.21 -4.00
CA LYS A 154 12.10 6.56 -4.24
C LYS A 154 11.01 7.64 -4.36
N GLN A 155 9.92 7.34 -5.07
CA GLN A 155 8.80 8.27 -5.21
C GLN A 155 8.08 8.54 -3.87
N LEU A 156 8.14 7.61 -2.92
CA LEU A 156 7.44 7.70 -1.64
C LEU A 156 8.28 8.39 -0.54
N GLU A 157 9.60 8.56 -0.72
CA GLU A 157 10.53 9.10 0.30
C GLU A 157 10.04 10.37 1.01
N TRP A 158 9.38 11.27 0.28
CA TRP A 158 8.88 12.54 0.83
C TRP A 158 7.75 12.36 1.85
N ARG A 159 7.06 11.22 1.87
CA ARG A 159 5.94 10.92 2.75
C ARG A 159 6.24 9.75 3.70
N LYS A 160 7.10 10.04 4.69
CA LYS A 160 7.64 9.09 5.70
C LYS A 160 6.68 7.99 6.17
N ASP A 161 5.47 8.33 6.63
CA ASP A 161 4.53 7.35 7.17
C ASP A 161 4.14 6.28 6.11
N VAL A 162 3.85 6.72 4.89
CA VAL A 162 3.51 5.84 3.74
C VAL A 162 4.75 5.11 3.23
N HIS A 163 5.90 5.81 3.20
CA HIS A 163 7.18 5.23 2.81
C HIS A 163 7.59 4.07 3.72
N ASN A 164 7.47 4.22 5.04
CA ASN A 164 7.79 3.17 6.01
C ASN A 164 6.93 1.92 5.79
N ILE A 165 5.62 2.09 5.58
CA ILE A 165 4.71 1.00 5.22
C ILE A 165 5.22 0.27 3.98
N PHE A 166 5.52 1.01 2.91
CA PHE A 166 5.98 0.42 1.65
C PHE A 166 7.32 -0.32 1.81
N LYS A 167 8.28 0.25 2.55
CA LYS A 167 9.58 -0.39 2.83
C LYS A 167 9.41 -1.70 3.58
N LYS A 168 8.56 -1.71 4.62
CA LYS A 168 8.28 -2.92 5.39
C LYS A 168 7.62 -3.99 4.52
N TRP A 169 6.69 -3.59 3.63
CA TRP A 169 6.09 -4.52 2.68
C TRP A 169 7.13 -5.10 1.72
N ALA A 170 7.93 -4.24 1.08
CA ALA A 170 8.94 -4.65 0.09
C ALA A 170 10.03 -5.55 0.70
N ALA A 171 10.50 -5.24 1.91
CA ALA A 171 11.51 -6.03 2.63
C ALA A 171 11.03 -7.44 3.03
N ASN A 172 9.71 -7.70 3.00
CA ASN A 172 9.12 -8.99 3.34
C ASN A 172 8.66 -9.79 2.11
N ILE A 173 9.01 -9.34 0.90
CA ILE A 173 8.88 -10.16 -0.31
C ILE A 173 9.95 -11.25 -0.25
N PRO A 174 9.59 -12.55 -0.33
CA PRO A 174 10.58 -13.62 -0.34
C PRO A 174 11.55 -13.43 -1.52
N ALA A 175 12.86 -13.43 -1.23
CA ALA A 175 13.85 -13.65 -2.29
C ALA A 175 13.57 -15.04 -2.88
N GLY A 176 13.42 -15.15 -4.20
CA GLY A 176 13.06 -16.40 -4.86
C GLY A 176 13.91 -17.55 -4.34
N GLU A 177 13.29 -18.51 -3.66
CA GLU A 177 13.97 -19.68 -3.13
C GLU A 177 14.60 -20.42 -4.31
N THR A 178 15.93 -20.29 -4.45
CA THR A 178 16.71 -21.17 -5.30
C THR A 178 16.58 -22.57 -4.70
N GLN A 179 15.73 -23.41 -5.30
CA GLN A 179 15.70 -24.84 -5.04
C GLN A 179 17.08 -25.41 -5.37
N THR A 180 17.98 -25.44 -4.38
CA THR A 180 19.19 -26.25 -4.43
C THR A 180 18.78 -27.67 -4.14
N HIS A 181 18.38 -28.40 -5.19
CA HIS A 181 18.32 -29.86 -5.16
C HIS A 181 19.72 -30.40 -4.83
N HIS A 182 19.99 -30.65 -3.56
CA HIS A 182 21.08 -31.54 -3.14
C HIS A 182 20.76 -32.94 -3.67
N ARG A 183 21.29 -33.27 -4.84
CA ARG A 183 21.46 -34.66 -5.26
C ARG A 183 22.40 -35.31 -4.24
N LYS A 184 21.88 -36.24 -3.45
CA LYS A 184 22.69 -37.20 -2.71
C LYS A 184 23.43 -38.06 -3.75
N SER A 185 24.76 -38.03 -3.72
CA SER A 185 25.59 -39.14 -4.18
C SER A 185 25.51 -40.30 -3.20
#